data_AF-A0A9W8IFF2-F1
#
_entry.id   AF-A0A9W8IFF2-F1
#
_cell.length_a   1.000
_cell.length_b   1.000
_cell.length_c   1.000
_cell.angle_alpha   90.00
_cell.angle_beta   90.00
_cell.angle_gamma   90.00
#
_symmetry.space_group_name_H-M   'P 1'
#
loop_
_entity.id
_entity.type
_entity.pdbx_description
1 polymer ?
#
loop_
_entity_poly.entity_id
_entity_poly.type
_entity_poly.pdbx_seq_one_letter_code
_entity_poly.pdbx_strand_id
1 'polypeptide(L)'
;MLLTELMRLCLQQLNREGSEDREQANLFLAACKFLDLLFVLGTEDFMVHQWIFITDTIDALYGSRSASHALLDQLSARLLSMPSKRRSAFKKKDLSYPPILLEDNDDNSNLIFSSSVTEVDSSLGLDMDATELQTLGGRPLKRPLISIRSISSVKELDMFVHNASAQAFQSAFTTAVPDTEYIEALLLSDIMYLDFTSAANNQSPSMAPAGFISDFEL
;
A
#
# COMPACT_ATOMS: atom_id res chain seq x y z
N MET A 1 12.13 -7.65 17.95
CA MET A 1 11.62 -8.95 17.46
C MET A 1 10.67 -8.77 16.28
N LEU A 2 9.60 -7.96 16.37
CA LEU A 2 8.67 -7.71 15.25
C LEU A 2 9.37 -7.16 13.98
N LEU A 3 10.25 -6.17 14.15
CA LEU A 3 11.03 -5.62 13.04
C LEU A 3 11.92 -6.68 12.36
N THR A 4 12.53 -7.56 13.14
CA THR A 4 13.35 -8.65 12.63
C THR A 4 12.51 -9.62 11.78
N GLU A 5 11.27 -9.90 12.18
CA GLU A 5 10.35 -10.71 11.37
C GLU A 5 9.89 -9.97 10.10
N LEU A 6 9.59 -8.66 10.17
CA LEU A 6 9.30 -7.86 8.97
C LEU A 6 10.48 -7.91 7.98
N MET A 7 11.69 -7.70 8.47
CA MET A 7 12.91 -7.80 7.68
C MET A 7 13.06 -9.19 7.06
N ARG A 8 12.83 -10.24 7.86
CA ARG A 8 12.88 -11.64 7.39
C ARG A 8 11.84 -11.91 6.30
N LEU A 9 10.63 -11.38 6.44
CA LEU A 9 9.57 -11.51 5.43
C LEU A 9 9.93 -10.79 4.13
N CYS A 10 10.44 -9.55 4.20
CA CYS A 10 10.93 -8.81 3.03
C CYS A 10 12.06 -9.57 2.32
N LEU A 11 13.05 -10.05 3.07
CA LEU A 11 14.17 -10.84 2.55
C LEU A 11 13.71 -12.18 1.95
N GLN A 12 12.73 -12.84 2.57
CA GLN A 12 12.15 -14.06 2.03
C GLN A 12 11.47 -13.78 0.68
N GLN A 13 10.67 -12.72 0.57
CA GLN A 13 10.06 -12.34 -0.71
C GLN A 13 11.10 -11.93 -1.76
N LEU A 14 12.19 -11.27 -1.34
CA LEU A 14 13.32 -10.88 -2.19
C LEU A 14 14.14 -12.05 -2.73
N ASN A 15 14.09 -13.23 -2.11
CA ASN A 15 14.85 -14.42 -2.53
C ASN A 15 13.95 -15.54 -3.08
N ARG A 16 12.64 -15.33 -3.13
CA ARG A 16 11.66 -16.39 -3.44
C ARG A 16 11.63 -16.79 -4.92
N GLU A 17 12.15 -17.96 -5.26
CA GLU A 17 12.06 -18.50 -6.62
C GLU A 17 10.95 -19.55 -6.67
N GLY A 18 9.78 -19.24 -7.26
CA GLY A 18 8.67 -20.20 -7.35
C GLY A 18 7.28 -19.59 -7.54
N SER A 19 6.25 -20.46 -7.56
CA SER A 19 4.85 -20.05 -7.63
C SER A 19 4.42 -19.20 -6.43
N GLU A 20 3.48 -18.29 -6.65
CA GLU A 20 2.89 -17.47 -5.59
C GLU A 20 1.68 -18.16 -5.00
N ASP A 21 1.76 -18.50 -3.72
CA ASP A 21 0.60 -18.92 -2.95
C ASP A 21 -0.16 -17.68 -2.50
N ARG A 22 -1.47 -17.69 -2.71
CA ARG A 22 -2.35 -16.55 -2.35
C ARG A 22 -2.29 -16.24 -0.86
N GLU A 23 -2.17 -17.25 -0.01
CA GLU A 23 -2.02 -17.09 1.44
C GLU A 23 -0.72 -16.35 1.78
N GLN A 24 0.39 -16.72 1.16
CA GLN A 24 1.68 -16.07 1.35
C GLN A 24 1.68 -14.62 0.83
N ALA A 25 0.98 -14.35 -0.27
CA ALA A 25 0.79 -12.99 -0.77
C ALA A 25 -0.01 -12.14 0.22
N ASN A 26 -1.10 -12.68 0.79
CA ASN A 26 -1.90 -11.97 1.79
C ASN A 26 -1.16 -11.78 3.13
N LEU A 27 -0.33 -12.74 3.54
CA LEU A 27 0.57 -12.56 4.68
C LEU A 27 1.55 -11.41 4.46
N PHE A 28 2.13 -11.33 3.27
CA PHE A 28 3.03 -10.24 2.92
C PHE A 28 2.30 -8.89 2.81
N LEU A 29 1.08 -8.86 2.29
CA LEU A 29 0.21 -7.67 2.33
C LEU A 29 0.01 -7.18 3.77
N ALA A 30 -0.32 -8.08 4.70
CA ALA A 30 -0.50 -7.71 6.10
C ALA A 30 0.78 -7.11 6.71
N ALA A 31 1.94 -7.69 6.39
CA ALA A 31 3.25 -7.13 6.78
C ALA A 31 3.49 -5.75 6.17
N CYS A 32 3.16 -5.54 4.88
CA CYS A 32 3.28 -4.25 4.22
C CYS A 32 2.33 -3.20 4.80
N LYS A 33 1.10 -3.55 5.15
CA LYS A 33 0.15 -2.66 5.84
C LYS A 33 0.68 -2.21 7.20
N PHE A 34 1.23 -3.15 7.96
CA PHE A 34 1.85 -2.81 9.24
C PHE A 34 3.07 -1.89 9.04
N LEU A 35 3.91 -2.17 8.04
CA LEU A 35 5.06 -1.33 7.71
C LEU A 35 4.65 0.08 7.25
N ASP A 36 3.61 0.19 6.43
CA ASP A 36 3.02 1.45 5.97
C ASP A 36 2.50 2.28 7.16
N LEU A 37 1.81 1.63 8.11
CA LEU A 37 1.40 2.26 9.35
C LEU A 37 2.59 2.76 10.18
N LEU A 38 3.69 2.00 10.25
CA LEU A 38 4.91 2.44 10.95
C LEU A 38 5.54 3.69 10.30
N PHE A 39 5.55 3.78 8.96
CA PHE A 39 6.02 4.98 8.25
C PHE A 39 5.13 6.18 8.54
N VAL A 40 3.80 5.99 8.54
CA VAL A 40 2.85 7.07 8.80
C VAL A 40 2.96 7.58 10.23
N LEU A 41 3.04 6.68 11.21
CA LEU A 41 3.11 7.04 12.63
C LEU A 41 4.46 7.67 13.02
N GLY A 42 5.55 7.28 12.35
CA GLY A 42 6.87 7.89 12.55
C GLY A 42 7.37 7.83 14.00
N THR A 43 7.09 6.73 14.72
CA THR A 43 7.49 6.59 16.13
C THR A 43 9.02 6.62 16.28
N GLU A 44 9.53 7.25 17.33
CA GLU A 44 10.98 7.42 17.57
C GLU A 44 11.77 6.09 17.49
N ASP A 45 11.24 5.01 18.07
CA ASP A 45 11.86 3.68 18.07
C ASP A 45 12.01 3.09 16.66
N PHE A 46 11.15 3.47 15.73
CA PHE A 46 11.16 2.98 14.36
C PHE A 46 12.04 3.83 13.43
N MET A 47 12.23 5.12 13.73
CA MET A 47 12.97 6.05 12.86
C MET A 47 14.37 5.55 12.51
N VAL A 48 15.12 5.02 13.49
CA VAL A 48 16.48 4.50 13.25
C VAL A 48 16.48 3.24 12.37
N HIS A 49 15.39 2.49 12.39
CA HIS A 49 15.23 1.24 11.66
C HIS A 49 14.63 1.42 10.27
N GLN A 50 14.01 2.58 10.01
CA GLN A 50 13.37 2.95 8.75
C GLN A 50 14.28 2.76 7.54
N TRP A 51 15.57 3.09 7.68
CA TRP A 51 16.57 3.01 6.61
C TRP A 51 16.84 1.60 6.09
N ILE A 52 16.49 0.56 6.86
CA ILE A 52 16.57 -0.83 6.39
C ILE A 52 15.53 -1.06 5.28
N PHE A 53 14.36 -0.44 5.41
CA PHE A 53 13.23 -0.69 4.51
C PHE A 53 13.19 0.27 3.33
N ILE A 54 13.56 1.53 3.52
CA ILE A 54 13.42 2.58 2.50
C ILE A 54 14.65 3.48 2.40
N THR A 55 14.77 4.14 1.26
CA THR A 55 15.72 5.24 1.06
C THR A 55 15.04 6.55 1.46
N ASP A 56 15.46 7.18 2.54
CA ASP A 56 14.88 8.46 3.03
C ASP A 56 15.80 9.66 2.70
N THR A 57 16.34 9.65 1.49
CA THR A 57 17.24 10.70 0.99
C THR A 57 16.77 11.20 -0.36
N ILE A 58 17.39 12.26 -0.84
CA ILE A 58 17.17 12.82 -2.18
C ILE A 58 17.36 11.76 -3.29
N ASP A 59 18.11 10.69 -3.01
CA ASP A 59 18.29 9.54 -3.91
C ASP A 59 16.98 8.79 -4.18
N ALA A 60 15.99 8.88 -3.28
CA ALA A 60 14.66 8.34 -3.52
C ALA A 60 13.91 9.05 -4.66
N LEU A 61 14.25 10.32 -4.92
CA LEU A 61 13.63 11.13 -5.97
C LEU A 61 14.40 11.08 -7.29
N TYR A 62 15.74 11.17 -7.24
CA TYR A 62 16.58 11.31 -8.43
C TYR A 62 17.58 10.17 -8.65
N GLY A 63 17.76 9.30 -7.65
CA GLY A 63 18.74 8.22 -7.69
C GLY A 63 18.25 7.02 -8.51
N SER A 64 19.22 6.29 -9.06
CA SER A 64 18.96 4.97 -9.61
C SER A 64 18.54 4.04 -8.47
N ARG A 65 17.24 3.85 -8.25
CA ARG A 65 16.70 2.98 -7.18
C ARG A 65 17.24 1.56 -7.23
N SER A 66 17.70 1.11 -8.40
CA SER A 66 18.41 -0.17 -8.57
C SER A 66 19.76 -0.26 -7.85
N ALA A 67 20.34 0.85 -7.41
CA ALA A 67 21.56 0.88 -6.60
C ALA A 67 21.26 0.97 -5.09
N SER A 68 20.00 1.16 -4.69
CA SER A 68 19.65 1.23 -3.27
C SER A 68 19.69 -0.16 -2.62
N HIS A 69 20.20 -0.20 -1.38
CA HIS A 69 20.19 -1.37 -0.52
C HIS A 69 18.93 -1.45 0.36
N ALA A 70 18.02 -0.49 0.29
CA ALA A 70 16.76 -0.53 1.01
C ALA A 70 15.87 -1.68 0.51
N LEU A 71 15.22 -2.41 1.43
CA LEU A 71 14.47 -3.62 1.10
C LEU A 71 13.29 -3.35 0.15
N LEU A 72 12.54 -2.26 0.32
CA LEU A 72 11.41 -1.92 -0.55
C LEU A 72 11.86 -1.49 -1.94
N ASP A 73 12.99 -0.77 -2.05
CA ASP A 73 13.56 -0.41 -3.35
C ASP A 73 14.04 -1.65 -4.10
N GLN A 74 14.72 -2.58 -3.42
CA GLN A 74 15.09 -3.88 -3.99
C GLN A 74 13.86 -4.71 -4.41
N LEU A 75 12.80 -4.70 -3.59
CA LEU A 75 11.55 -5.39 -3.92
C LEU A 75 10.91 -4.79 -5.15
N SER A 76 10.89 -3.45 -5.28
CA SER A 76 10.35 -2.78 -6.46
C SER A 76 11.07 -3.23 -7.73
N ALA A 77 12.41 -3.24 -7.74
CA ALA A 77 13.20 -3.69 -8.88
C ALA A 77 12.91 -5.15 -9.25
N ARG A 78 12.70 -6.00 -8.25
CA ARG A 78 12.34 -7.41 -8.41
C ARG A 78 10.90 -7.61 -8.92
N LEU A 79 9.93 -6.84 -8.45
CA LEU A 79 8.55 -6.91 -8.94
C LEU A 79 8.44 -6.44 -10.40
N LEU A 80 9.25 -5.45 -10.79
CA LEU A 80 9.37 -5.00 -12.18
C LEU A 80 9.96 -6.10 -13.08
N SER A 81 10.90 -6.90 -12.59
CA SER A 81 11.53 -7.98 -13.36
C SER A 81 10.67 -9.24 -13.46
N MET A 82 9.68 -9.41 -12.59
CA MET A 82 8.77 -10.56 -12.60
C MET A 82 7.85 -10.54 -13.85
N PRO A 83 7.72 -11.66 -14.59
CA PRO A 83 6.88 -11.74 -15.77
C PRO A 83 5.40 -11.51 -15.43
N SER A 84 4.80 -10.44 -15.99
CA SER A 84 3.35 -10.23 -15.89
C SER A 84 2.62 -11.28 -16.73
N LYS A 85 1.66 -12.02 -16.15
CA LYS A 85 0.61 -12.69 -16.94
C LYS A 85 -0.14 -11.59 -17.71
N ARG A 86 0.09 -11.53 -19.02
CA ARG A 86 -0.31 -10.46 -19.94
C ARG A 86 -1.74 -9.92 -19.67
N ARG A 87 -1.83 -8.64 -19.31
CA ARG A 87 -2.76 -7.71 -19.97
C ARG A 87 -1.88 -6.71 -20.74
N SER A 88 -2.11 -6.63 -22.06
CA SER A 88 -1.51 -5.78 -23.11
C SER A 88 -0.17 -5.08 -22.84
N ALA A 89 0.76 -5.20 -23.81
CA ALA A 89 2.04 -4.49 -23.89
C ALA A 89 1.93 -2.99 -23.53
N PHE A 90 2.17 -2.67 -22.26
CA PHE A 90 2.42 -1.31 -21.81
C PHE A 90 3.88 -0.99 -22.13
N LYS A 91 4.08 0.00 -22.97
CA LYS A 91 5.39 0.43 -23.45
C LYS A 91 6.20 0.87 -22.23
N LYS A 92 7.43 0.36 -22.07
CA LYS A 92 8.38 0.69 -20.97
C LYS A 92 8.68 2.19 -20.76
N LYS A 93 8.09 3.10 -21.56
CA LYS A 93 8.21 4.55 -21.38
C LYS A 93 7.15 5.15 -20.43
N ASP A 94 6.08 4.41 -20.12
CA ASP A 94 4.96 4.94 -19.33
C ASP A 94 4.89 4.38 -17.91
N LEU A 95 5.81 3.49 -17.49
CA LEU A 95 6.00 3.15 -16.08
C LEU A 95 6.88 4.20 -15.38
N SER A 96 6.71 5.46 -15.77
CA SER A 96 7.09 6.60 -14.95
C SER A 96 5.92 6.79 -14.00
N TYR A 97 6.06 6.29 -12.79
CA TYR A 97 5.30 6.86 -11.68
C TYR A 97 5.42 8.38 -11.80
N PRO A 98 4.32 9.14 -11.68
CA PRO A 98 4.38 10.58 -11.86
C PRO A 98 5.53 11.08 -10.99
N PRO A 99 6.54 11.76 -11.57
CA PRO A 99 7.50 12.43 -10.73
C PRO A 99 6.67 13.26 -9.78
N ILE A 100 6.87 13.08 -8.47
CA ILE A 100 6.33 14.03 -7.52
C ILE A 100 7.17 15.27 -7.76
N LEU A 101 6.72 16.05 -8.75
CA LEU A 101 7.34 17.29 -9.15
C LEU A 101 7.19 18.21 -7.96
N LEU A 102 8.30 18.48 -7.30
CA LEU A 102 8.49 19.76 -6.66
C LEU A 102 8.52 20.76 -7.82
N GLU A 103 7.36 21.27 -8.20
CA GLU A 103 7.33 22.52 -8.95
C GLU A 103 7.84 23.59 -7.97
N ASP A 104 8.96 24.21 -8.33
CA ASP A 104 9.54 25.39 -7.66
C ASP A 104 8.62 26.62 -7.86
N ASN A 105 7.34 26.52 -7.50
CA ASN A 105 6.46 27.66 -7.37
C ASN A 105 6.31 27.98 -5.89
N ASP A 106 7.06 29.00 -5.49
CA ASP A 106 6.73 29.82 -4.35
C ASP A 106 5.23 30.18 -4.41
N ASP A 107 4.56 30.03 -3.27
CA ASP A 107 3.14 30.25 -3.03
C ASP A 107 2.18 29.10 -3.46
N ASN A 108 1.70 28.41 -2.42
CA ASN A 108 0.56 27.47 -2.39
C ASN A 108 0.90 25.96 -2.45
N SER A 109 1.47 25.44 -1.35
CA SER A 109 1.72 24.02 -1.12
C SER A 109 0.44 23.22 -0.83
N ASN A 110 -0.35 22.97 -1.87
CA ASN A 110 -1.31 21.87 -1.90
C ASN A 110 -0.72 20.71 -2.72
N LEU A 111 -0.17 19.71 -2.01
CA LEU A 111 0.27 18.45 -2.59
C LEU A 111 -0.95 17.60 -2.94
N ILE A 112 -1.58 17.92 -4.08
CA ILE A 112 -2.65 17.12 -4.66
C ILE A 112 -2.03 15.92 -5.36
N PHE A 113 -2.39 14.72 -4.91
CA PHE A 113 -2.30 13.51 -5.72
C PHE A 113 -3.19 13.72 -6.93
N SER A 114 -2.61 13.98 -8.11
CA SER A 114 -3.35 14.12 -9.36
C SER A 114 -3.94 12.76 -9.79
N SER A 115 -5.01 12.33 -9.12
CA SER A 115 -5.99 11.46 -9.75
C SER A 115 -6.80 12.35 -10.68
N SER A 116 -6.66 12.11 -11.99
CA SER A 116 -7.39 12.78 -13.06
C SER A 116 -8.86 13.01 -12.71
N VAL A 117 -9.26 14.27 -12.54
CA VAL A 117 -10.67 14.70 -12.59
C VAL A 117 -10.76 15.82 -13.62
N THR A 118 -11.66 15.60 -14.57
CA THR A 118 -11.98 16.43 -15.73
C THR A 118 -12.28 17.88 -15.36
N GLU A 119 -11.73 18.78 -16.19
CA GLU A 119 -11.94 20.23 -16.20
C GLU A 119 -13.42 20.60 -16.06
N VAL A 120 -13.73 21.51 -15.13
CA VAL A 120 -14.97 22.28 -15.15
C VAL A 120 -14.62 23.76 -14.94
N ASP A 121 -15.04 24.56 -15.90
CA ASP A 121 -14.69 25.96 -16.08
C ASP A 121 -15.42 26.90 -15.10
N SER A 122 -14.64 27.89 -14.65
CA SER A 122 -14.91 29.19 -14.01
C SER A 122 -16.35 29.72 -13.90
N SER A 123 -16.73 30.23 -12.71
CA SER A 123 -17.28 31.61 -12.58
C SER A 123 -17.48 32.08 -11.13
N LEU A 124 -17.39 33.40 -10.95
CA LEU A 124 -17.29 34.21 -9.74
C LEU A 124 -18.52 34.16 -8.82
N GLY A 125 -18.27 34.16 -7.50
CA GLY A 125 -19.28 34.43 -6.47
C GLY A 125 -18.67 34.46 -5.08
N LEU A 126 -18.36 35.66 -4.59
CA LEU A 126 -17.96 35.91 -3.20
C LEU A 126 -19.18 35.69 -2.30
N ASP A 127 -19.23 34.55 -1.62
CA ASP A 127 -19.88 34.31 -0.32
C ASP A 127 -19.71 32.82 0.02
N MET A 128 -18.55 32.46 0.57
CA MET A 128 -18.28 31.08 0.98
C MET A 128 -18.44 30.90 2.49
N ASP A 129 -19.28 29.93 2.84
CA ASP A 129 -19.59 29.49 4.19
C ASP A 129 -18.33 28.97 4.91
N ALA A 130 -18.24 29.22 6.22
CA ALA A 130 -17.08 28.89 7.04
C ALA A 130 -16.76 27.38 7.09
N THR A 131 -17.67 26.55 6.59
CA THR A 131 -17.53 25.10 6.46
C THR A 131 -16.61 24.70 5.30
N GLU A 132 -16.48 25.50 4.23
CA GLU A 132 -15.60 25.22 3.08
C GLU A 132 -14.16 25.72 3.23
N LEU A 133 -13.84 26.48 4.29
CA LEU A 133 -12.45 26.85 4.60
C LEU A 133 -11.64 25.70 5.23
N GLN A 134 -12.30 24.61 5.65
CA GLN A 134 -11.61 23.41 6.14
C GLN A 134 -11.03 22.55 5.01
N THR A 135 -11.50 22.71 3.77
CA THR A 135 -11.01 21.96 2.60
C THR A 135 -9.85 22.64 1.86
N LEU A 136 -9.57 23.93 2.15
CA LEU A 136 -8.51 24.71 1.49
C LEU A 136 -7.30 25.04 2.36
N GLY A 137 -7.36 24.80 3.68
CA GLY A 137 -6.28 25.18 4.63
C GLY A 137 -5.83 24.07 5.58
N GLY A 138 -6.31 22.84 5.42
CA GLY A 138 -5.86 21.71 6.22
C GLY A 138 -4.43 21.34 5.85
N ARG A 139 -3.50 21.33 6.82
CA ARG A 139 -2.17 20.73 6.60
C ARG A 139 -2.40 19.32 6.04
N PRO A 140 -1.70 18.92 4.96
CA PRO A 140 -1.86 17.59 4.41
C PRO A 140 -1.60 16.57 5.52
N LEU A 141 -2.58 15.72 5.83
CA LEU A 141 -2.42 14.69 6.86
C LEU A 141 -1.73 13.46 6.25
N LYS A 142 -0.88 12.79 7.02
CA LYS A 142 -0.23 11.54 6.57
C LYS A 142 -1.23 10.40 6.65
N ARG A 143 -1.44 9.71 5.52
CA ARG A 143 -2.33 8.55 5.42
C ARG A 143 -1.57 7.32 4.94
N PRO A 144 -1.91 6.12 5.41
CA PRO A 144 -1.41 4.88 4.84
C PRO A 144 -1.67 4.79 3.33
N LEU A 145 -0.67 4.34 2.59
CA LEU A 145 -0.74 4.06 1.15
C LEU A 145 -1.61 2.84 0.81
N ILE A 146 -1.70 1.86 1.70
CA ILE A 146 -2.31 0.57 1.43
C ILE A 146 -3.72 0.50 2.02
N SER A 147 -4.74 0.59 1.15
CA SER A 147 -6.15 0.42 1.53
C SER A 147 -6.78 -0.90 1.04
N ILE A 148 -6.04 -1.70 0.27
CA ILE A 148 -6.53 -2.97 -0.31
C ILE A 148 -6.69 -4.05 0.76
N ARG A 149 -7.73 -4.89 0.65
CA ARG A 149 -8.06 -5.91 1.67
C ARG A 149 -7.38 -7.25 1.47
N SER A 150 -7.20 -7.67 0.23
CA SER A 150 -6.59 -8.93 -0.12
C SER A 150 -5.95 -8.83 -1.49
N ILE A 151 -4.87 -9.57 -1.73
CA ILE A 151 -4.20 -9.66 -3.03
C ILE A 151 -4.12 -11.11 -3.51
N SER A 152 -4.07 -11.27 -4.82
CA SER A 152 -3.83 -12.57 -5.47
C SER A 152 -2.35 -12.76 -5.80
N SER A 153 -1.60 -11.66 -6.01
CA SER A 153 -0.17 -11.68 -6.26
C SER A 153 0.53 -10.52 -5.55
N VAL A 154 1.78 -10.76 -5.12
CA VAL A 154 2.65 -9.74 -4.51
C VAL A 154 2.90 -8.57 -5.48
N LYS A 155 2.79 -8.80 -6.79
CA LYS A 155 2.91 -7.75 -7.81
C LYS A 155 1.89 -6.62 -7.66
N GLU A 156 0.75 -6.86 -7.01
CA GLU A 156 -0.23 -5.82 -6.71
C GLU A 156 0.30 -4.75 -5.74
N LEU A 157 1.38 -5.05 -5.00
CA LEU A 157 2.06 -4.12 -4.09
C LEU A 157 3.09 -3.23 -4.78
N ASP A 158 3.28 -3.34 -6.10
CA ASP A 158 4.29 -2.59 -6.86
C ASP A 158 4.22 -1.08 -6.59
N MET A 159 3.01 -0.52 -6.62
CA MET A 159 2.76 0.89 -6.33
C MET A 159 3.26 1.31 -4.94
N PHE A 160 3.01 0.48 -3.92
CA PHE A 160 3.44 0.77 -2.55
C PHE A 160 4.97 0.70 -2.44
N VAL A 161 5.57 -0.42 -2.85
CA VAL A 161 7.02 -0.61 -2.68
C VAL A 161 7.82 0.37 -3.52
N HIS A 162 7.29 0.79 -4.68
CA HIS A 162 7.91 1.81 -5.51
C HIS A 162 7.84 3.19 -4.88
N ASN A 163 6.71 3.58 -4.29
CA ASN A 163 6.52 4.95 -3.79
C ASN A 163 6.95 5.16 -2.34
N ALA A 164 7.11 4.10 -1.53
CA ALA A 164 7.38 4.21 -0.10
C ALA A 164 8.58 5.12 0.23
N SER A 165 9.73 4.94 -0.46
CA SER A 165 10.91 5.77 -0.24
C SER A 165 10.69 7.26 -0.58
N ALA A 166 9.99 7.55 -1.69
CA ALA A 166 9.71 8.94 -2.08
C ALA A 166 8.73 9.62 -1.12
N GLN A 167 7.71 8.88 -0.68
CA GLN A 167 6.75 9.39 0.29
C GLN A 167 7.37 9.64 1.65
N ALA A 168 8.21 8.73 2.14
CA ALA A 168 8.91 8.92 3.40
C ALA A 168 9.81 10.16 3.37
N PHE A 169 10.58 10.32 2.29
CA PHE A 169 11.39 11.52 2.05
C PHE A 169 10.54 12.78 2.13
N GLN A 170 9.44 12.86 1.38
CA GLN A 170 8.55 14.03 1.44
C GLN A 170 7.92 14.24 2.82
N SER A 171 7.56 13.15 3.49
CA SER A 171 6.94 13.18 4.81
C SER A 171 7.87 13.78 5.87
N ALA A 172 9.19 13.70 5.67
CA ALA A 172 10.19 14.30 6.55
C ALA A 172 10.18 15.85 6.44
N PHE A 173 9.83 16.41 5.27
CA PHE A 173 9.81 17.86 5.05
C PHE A 173 8.45 18.51 5.31
N THR A 174 7.34 17.78 5.15
CA THR A 174 6.00 18.36 5.32
C THR A 174 5.59 18.56 6.77
N THR A 175 6.28 17.92 7.73
CA THR A 175 5.90 17.89 9.17
C THR A 175 4.43 17.50 9.40
N ALA A 176 3.84 16.81 8.42
CA ALA A 176 2.45 16.44 8.40
C ALA A 176 2.11 15.52 9.59
N VAL A 177 0.98 15.77 10.23
CA VAL A 177 0.50 14.95 11.35
C VAL A 177 -0.23 13.73 10.77
N PRO A 178 -0.10 12.54 11.39
CA PRO A 178 -0.88 11.37 10.99
C PRO A 178 -2.38 11.64 11.05
N ASP A 179 -3.11 11.20 10.03
CA ASP A 179 -4.57 11.22 10.01
C ASP A 179 -5.12 10.11 10.92
N THR A 180 -5.21 10.40 12.22
CA THR A 180 -5.64 9.41 13.23
C THR A 180 -7.05 8.87 12.97
N GLU A 181 -7.99 9.71 12.53
CA GLU A 181 -9.37 9.32 12.23
C GLU A 181 -9.40 8.34 11.05
N TYR A 182 -8.65 8.62 9.99
CA TYR A 182 -8.53 7.71 8.86
C TYR A 182 -7.87 6.38 9.24
N ILE A 183 -6.81 6.42 10.06
CA ILE A 183 -6.12 5.22 10.54
C ILE A 183 -7.07 4.35 11.35
N GLU A 184 -7.83 4.93 12.27
CA GLU A 184 -8.81 4.19 13.08
C GLU A 184 -9.90 3.55 12.21
N ALA A 185 -10.43 4.29 11.23
CA ALA A 185 -11.42 3.76 10.30
C ALA A 185 -10.86 2.60 9.45
N LEU A 186 -9.61 2.73 9.00
CA LEU A 186 -8.91 1.68 8.24
C LEU A 186 -8.72 0.42 9.09
N LEU A 187 -8.22 0.57 10.33
CA LEU A 187 -8.01 -0.53 11.25
C LEU A 187 -9.31 -1.24 11.62
N LEU A 188 -10.37 -0.49 11.90
CA LEU A 188 -11.68 -1.04 12.18
C LEU A 188 -12.19 -1.86 10.99
N SER A 189 -11.99 -1.36 9.78
CA SER A 189 -12.41 -2.07 8.56
C SER A 189 -11.66 -3.40 8.35
N ASP A 190 -10.38 -3.45 8.71
CA ASP A 190 -9.56 -4.65 8.63
C ASP A 190 -9.94 -5.68 9.72
N ILE A 191 -10.20 -5.23 10.96
CA ILE A 191 -10.68 -6.09 12.05
C ILE A 191 -12.01 -6.75 11.67
N MET A 192 -12.96 -5.96 11.19
CA MET A 192 -14.27 -6.48 10.77
C MET A 192 -14.15 -7.53 9.65
N TYR A 193 -13.17 -7.38 8.75
CA TYR A 193 -12.94 -8.35 7.67
C TYR A 193 -12.42 -9.70 8.19
N LEU A 194 -11.55 -9.70 9.21
CA LEU A 194 -11.03 -10.92 9.82
C LEU A 194 -12.13 -11.78 10.45
N ASP A 195 -13.12 -11.15 11.09
CA ASP A 195 -14.26 -11.86 11.68
C ASP A 195 -15.11 -12.60 10.63
N PHE A 196 -15.40 -11.96 9.48
CA PHE A 196 -16.22 -12.59 8.43
C PHE A 196 -15.51 -13.77 7.75
N THR A 197 -14.19 -13.70 7.59
CA THR A 197 -13.42 -14.82 7.01
C THR A 197 -13.30 -16.01 7.95
N SER A 198 -13.22 -15.78 9.26
CA SER A 198 -13.24 -16.86 10.27
C SER A 198 -14.61 -17.54 10.38
N ALA A 199 -15.71 -16.79 10.21
CA ALA A 199 -17.06 -17.36 10.26
C ALA A 199 -17.37 -18.27 9.06
N ALA A 200 -16.87 -17.94 7.86
CA ALA A 200 -17.10 -18.72 6.64
C ALA A 200 -16.37 -20.07 6.63
N ASN A 201 -15.23 -20.19 7.32
CA ASN A 201 -14.43 -21.42 7.31
C ASN A 201 -14.95 -22.51 8.28
N ASN A 202 -15.94 -22.19 9.12
CA ASN A 202 -16.53 -23.10 10.10
C ASN A 202 -17.85 -23.75 9.65
N GLN A 203 -18.27 -23.57 8.39
CA GLN A 203 -19.46 -24.23 7.83
C GLN A 203 -19.09 -25.17 6.67
N SER A 204 -18.54 -26.34 6.99
CA SER A 204 -18.71 -27.52 6.16
C SER A 204 -19.91 -28.33 6.68
N PRO A 205 -21.07 -28.37 5.99
CA PRO A 205 -22.10 -29.34 6.30
C PRO A 205 -21.66 -30.71 5.76
N SER A 206 -21.03 -31.52 6.60
CA SER A 206 -20.92 -32.96 6.36
C SER A 206 -22.27 -33.60 6.68
N MET A 207 -23.17 -33.63 5.70
CA MET A 207 -24.26 -34.61 5.64
C MET A 207 -24.42 -35.05 4.19
N ALA A 208 -23.76 -36.18 3.86
CA ALA A 208 -24.00 -36.91 2.63
C ALA A 208 -25.41 -37.54 2.65
N PRO A 209 -26.09 -37.68 1.49
CA PRO A 209 -27.37 -38.36 1.41
C PRO A 209 -27.16 -39.87 1.33
N ALA A 210 -27.60 -40.61 2.35
CA ALA A 210 -27.70 -42.07 2.28
C ALA A 210 -29.00 -42.45 1.56
N GLY A 211 -28.93 -42.58 0.23
CA GLY A 211 -29.98 -43.17 -0.60
C GLY A 211 -29.68 -44.64 -0.89
N PHE A 212 -30.57 -45.51 -0.41
CA PHE A 212 -31.04 -46.76 -1.02
C PHE A 212 -30.04 -47.68 -1.72
N ILE A 213 -29.73 -48.82 -1.08
CA ILE A 213 -29.54 -50.10 -1.77
C ILE A 213 -30.55 -51.09 -1.18
N SER A 214 -31.37 -51.61 -2.08
CA SER A 214 -32.35 -52.66 -1.88
C SER A 214 -31.67 -54.00 -1.63
N ASP A 215 -31.92 -54.63 -0.48
CA ASP A 215 -31.57 -56.03 -0.27
C ASP A 215 -32.77 -56.94 -0.61
N PHE A 216 -32.44 -57.85 -1.51
CA PHE A 216 -33.17 -59.00 -2.00
C PHE A 216 -33.07 -60.09 -0.92
N GLU A 217 -34.18 -60.57 -0.37
CA GLU A 217 -34.21 -61.90 0.27
C GLU A 217 -35.49 -62.63 -0.16
N LEU A 218 -35.30 -63.94 -0.39
CA LEU A 218 -36.24 -64.93 -0.95
C LEU A 218 -37.55 -65.08 -0.18
#